data_AF-A0A3C1MST1-F1
#
_entry.id   AF-A0A3C1MST1-F1
#
_cell.length_a   1.000
_cell.length_b   1.000
_cell.length_c   1.000
_cell.angle_alpha   90.00
_cell.angle_beta   90.00
_cell.angle_gamma   90.00
#
_symmetry.space_group_name_H-M   'P 1'
#
loop_
_entity.id
_entity.type
_entity.pdbx_description
1 polymer ?
#
loop_
_entity_poly.entity_id
_entity_poly.type
_entity_poly.pdbx_seq_one_letter_code
_entity_poly.pdbx_strand_id
1 'polypeptide(L)' 'LKDARADIMLSGGRSQFIALKAKMPWLDINQERHYAYAGYEGMVELVKQIDKALYNPVWEQVRRPAPWEV' A
#
# COMPACT_ATOMS: atom_id res chain seq x y z
N LEU A 1 -5.69 9.95 7.78
CA LEU A 1 -5.44 8.50 7.56
C LEU A 1 -5.86 7.67 8.76
N LYS A 2 -5.48 8.03 10.00
CA LYS A 2 -5.79 7.24 11.20
C LYS A 2 -7.30 6.98 11.41
N ASP A 3 -8.15 7.95 11.05
CA ASP A 3 -9.62 7.82 11.12
C ASP A 3 -10.26 7.40 9.80
N ALA A 4 -9.46 7.28 8.73
CA ALA A 4 -9.97 6.83 7.45
C ALA A 4 -10.16 5.31 7.53
N ARG A 5 -11.37 4.83 7.24
CA ARG A 5 -11.71 3.39 7.16
C ARG A 5 -11.19 2.73 5.88
N ALA A 6 -10.06 3.22 5.36
CA ALA A 6 -9.47 2.74 4.12
C ALA A 6 -8.33 1.77 4.45
N ASP A 7 -8.31 0.62 3.77
CA ASP A 7 -7.30 -0.41 3.97
C ASP A 7 -6.02 -0.18 3.14
N ILE A 8 -6.12 0.59 2.06
CA ILE A 8 -5.01 0.91 1.15
C ILE A 8 -5.12 2.34 0.62
N MET A 9 -3.96 2.97 0.43
CA MET A 9 -3.85 4.27 -0.23
C MET A 9 -3.36 4.10 -1.67
N LEU A 10 -4.17 4.54 -2.64
CA LEU A 10 -3.79 4.61 -4.05
C LEU A 10 -3.42 6.07 -4.38
N SER A 11 -2.16 6.34 -4.71
CA SER A 11 -1.71 7.69 -5.07
C SER A 11 -0.43 7.67 -5.90
N GLY A 12 0.15 8.84 -6.20
CA GLY A 12 1.49 8.95 -6.78
C GLY A 12 2.62 8.91 -5.75
N GLY A 13 3.87 8.79 -6.21
CA GLY A 13 5.06 8.58 -5.37
C GLY A 13 5.32 9.65 -4.30
N ARG A 14 4.86 10.89 -4.50
CA ARG A 14 5.03 11.98 -3.51
C ARG A 14 4.39 11.68 -2.14
N SER A 15 3.36 10.82 -2.10
CA SER A 15 2.66 10.46 -0.86
C SER A 15 2.94 9.03 -0.37
N GLN A 16 3.87 8.30 -1.01
CA GLN A 16 4.26 6.95 -0.58
C GLN A 16 4.70 6.94 0.89
N PHE A 17 5.65 7.80 1.27
CA PHE A 17 6.19 7.80 2.64
C PHE A 17 5.18 8.29 3.68
N ILE A 18 4.17 9.07 3.28
CA ILE A 18 3.08 9.47 4.17
C ILE A 18 2.26 8.23 4.53
N ALA A 19 1.89 7.41 3.55
CA ALA A 19 1.17 6.16 3.78
C ALA A 19 1.98 5.16 4.63
N LEU A 20 3.26 4.97 4.28
CA LEU A 20 4.13 4.01 4.98
C LEU A 20 4.41 4.42 6.43
N LYS A 21 4.64 5.70 6.73
CA LYS A 21 4.77 6.19 8.11
C LYS A 21 3.47 6.04 8.91
N ALA A 22 2.32 6.11 8.24
CA ALA A 22 1.02 5.81 8.84
C ALA A 22 0.74 4.29 8.95
N LYS A 23 1.70 3.42 8.62
CA LYS A 23 1.57 1.96 8.61
C LYS A 23 0.42 1.46 7.71
N MET A 24 0.18 2.19 6.63
CA MET A 24 -0.88 1.93 5.66
C MET A 24 -0.30 1.38 4.35
N PRO A 25 -0.85 0.28 3.81
CA PRO A 25 -0.58 -0.18 2.45
C PRO A 25 -0.69 0.93 1.42
N TRP A 26 0.21 0.89 0.44
CA TRP A 26 0.29 1.89 -0.61
C TRP A 26 0.55 1.26 -1.96
N LEU A 27 -0.09 1.78 -3.00
CA LEU A 27 0.15 1.38 -4.39
C LEU A 27 0.26 2.61 -5.30
N ASP A 28 1.29 2.62 -6.14
CA ASP A 28 1.49 3.67 -7.12
C ASP A 28 0.49 3.55 -8.28
N ILE A 29 -0.26 4.62 -8.53
CA ILE A 29 -1.20 4.74 -9.65
C ILE A 29 -0.80 5.84 -10.66
N ASN A 30 0.39 6.45 -10.51
CA ASN A 30 0.87 7.46 -11.46
C ASN A 30 1.09 6.88 -12.87
N GLN A 31 1.25 7.77 -13.85
CA GLN A 31 1.51 7.39 -15.25
C GLN A 31 2.90 6.75 -15.43
N GLU A 32 3.90 7.20 -14.69
CA GLU A 32 5.29 6.73 -14.73
C GLU A 32 5.56 5.49 -13.85
N ARG A 33 4.50 4.78 -13.47
CA ARG A 33 4.57 3.58 -12.61
C ARG A 33 5.25 2.40 -13.30
N HIS A 34 5.80 1.49 -12.51
CA HIS A 34 6.50 0.30 -13.00
C HIS A 34 5.58 -0.74 -13.67
N TYR A 35 4.31 -0.82 -13.27
CA TYR A 35 3.38 -1.84 -13.77
C TYR A 35 2.27 -1.23 -14.63
N ALA A 36 2.08 -1.80 -15.82
CA ALA A 36 0.98 -1.39 -16.70
C ALA A 36 -0.35 -1.97 -16.21
N TYR A 37 -1.27 -1.09 -15.80
CA TYR A 37 -2.60 -1.47 -15.33
C TYR A 37 -3.74 -1.30 -16.35
N ALA A 38 -3.43 -0.86 -17.58
CA ALA A 38 -4.45 -0.63 -18.60
C ALA A 38 -4.84 -1.94 -19.32
N GLY A 39 -6.11 -2.04 -19.71
CA GLY A 39 -6.66 -3.21 -20.40
C GLY A 39 -6.92 -4.41 -19.49
N TYR A 40 -7.37 -5.52 -20.07
CA TYR A 40 -7.76 -6.72 -19.32
C TYR A 40 -6.59 -7.33 -18.55
N GLU A 41 -5.43 -7.45 -19.21
CA GLU A 41 -4.21 -7.96 -18.55
C GLU A 41 -3.74 -7.01 -17.44
N GLY A 42 -3.82 -5.71 -17.68
CA GLY A 42 -3.47 -4.70 -16.68
C GLY A 42 -4.38 -4.71 -15.45
N MET A 43 -5.66 -5.03 -15.61
CA MET A 43 -6.57 -5.22 -14.47
C MET A 43 -6.13 -6.40 -13.59
N VAL A 44 -5.72 -7.51 -14.21
CA VAL A 44 -5.18 -8.67 -13.48
C VAL A 44 -3.90 -8.29 -12.74
N GLU A 45 -3.02 -7.50 -13.35
CA GLU A 45 -1.81 -7.02 -12.70
C GLU A 45 -2.11 -6.06 -11.54
N LEU A 46 -3.07 -5.15 -11.71
CA LEU A 46 -3.52 -4.24 -10.66
C LEU A 46 -3.98 -5.01 -9.42
N VAL A 47 -4.84 -6.02 -9.60
CA VAL A 47 -5.33 -6.84 -8.48
C VAL A 47 -4.19 -7.59 -7.80
N LYS A 48 -3.24 -8.15 -8.56
CA LYS A 48 -2.03 -8.80 -7.98
C LYS A 48 -1.21 -7.84 -7.13
N GLN A 49 -1.06 -6.59 -7.56
CA GLN A 49 -0.28 -5.60 -6.82
C GLN A 49 -1.02 -5.08 -5.59
N ILE A 50 -2.36 -4.96 -5.65
CA ILE A 50 -3.20 -4.67 -4.47
C ILE A 50 -3.07 -5.78 -3.42
N ASP A 51 -3.17 -7.05 -3.85
CA ASP A 51 -3.02 -8.21 -2.98
C ASP A 51 -1.66 -8.20 -2.24
N LYS A 52 -0.57 -8.04 -3.00
CA LYS A 52 0.79 -7.92 -2.44
C LYS A 52 0.92 -6.76 -1.44
N ALA A 53 0.31 -5.61 -1.74
CA ALA A 53 0.39 -4.45 -0.87
C ALA A 53 -0.39 -4.66 0.43
N LEU A 54 -1.59 -5.24 0.36
CA LEU A 54 -2.44 -5.49 1.53
C LEU A 54 -1.89 -6.59 2.45
N TYR A 55 -1.44 -7.70 1.88
CA TYR A 55 -1.07 -8.91 2.63
C TYR A 55 0.43 -9.07 2.87
N ASN A 56 1.21 -8.00 2.70
CA ASN A 56 2.63 -8.04 3.00
C ASN A 56 2.87 -8.35 4.50
N PRO A 57 3.68 -9.36 4.86
CA PRO A 57 3.94 -9.73 6.26
C PRO A 57 4.64 -8.63 7.06
N VAL A 58 5.20 -7.60 6.40
CA VAL A 58 5.76 -6.42 7.07
C VAL A 58 4.73 -5.73 7.97
N TRP A 59 3.43 -5.77 7.60
CA TRP A 59 2.39 -5.07 8.34
C TRP A 59 2.19 -5.63 9.74
N GLU A 60 2.30 -6.94 9.90
CA GLU A 60 2.26 -7.57 11.21
C GLU A 60 3.43 -7.08 12.07
N GLN A 61 4.63 -6.97 11.49
CA GLN A 61 5.83 -6.56 12.20
C GLN A 61 5.78 -5.09 12.63
N VAL A 62 5.42 -4.17 11.73
CA VAL A 62 5.46 -2.73 12.01
C VAL A 62 4.27 -2.26 12.84
N ARG A 63 3.18 -3.02 12.90
CA ARG A 63 1.99 -2.70 13.73
C ARG A 63 2.05 -3.28 15.13
N ARG A 64 3.02 -4.15 15.44
CA ARG A 64 3.27 -4.59 16.82
C ARG A 64 3.56 -3.39 17.73
N PRO A 65 3.13 -3.43 19.00
CA PRO A 65 3.53 -2.44 19.99
C PRO A 65 5.06 -2.44 20.11
N ALA A 66 5.62 -1.30 20.52
CA ALA A 66 7.05 -1.25 20.69
C ALA A 66 7.48 -2.20 21.84
N PRO A 67 8.65 -2.86 21.77
CA PRO A 67 9.07 -3.82 22.79
C PRO A 67 9.18 -3.26 24.22
N TRP A 68 9.33 -1.93 24.35
CA TRP A 68 9.42 -1.23 25.63
C TRP A 68 8.07 -0.68 26.13
N GLU A 69 6.98 -0.90 25.40
CA GLU A 69 5.61 -0.55 25.82
C GLU A 69 4.89 -1.72 26.51
N VAL A 70 5.59 -2.86 26.71
CA VAL A 70 5.08 -4.11 27.29
C VAL A 70 5.70 -4.36 28.66
#